data_AF-A0A261G4I0-F1
#
_entry.id   AF-A0A261G4I0-F1
#
_cell.length_a   1.000
_cell.length_b   1.000
_cell.length_c   1.000
_cell.angle_alpha   90.00
_cell.angle_beta   90.00
_cell.angle_gamma   90.00
#
_symmetry.space_group_name_H-M   'P 1'
#
loop_
_entity.id
_entity.type
_entity.pdbx_description
1 polymer ?
#
loop_
_entity_poly.entity_id
_entity_poly.type
_entity_poly.pdbx_seq_one_letter_code
_entity_poly.pdbx_strand_id
1 'polypeptide(L)'
;MTSFQRREQLLTVGRALFASQGFEATSVEEIASKAKVSKPIVYEHFGGKEGLYAVVVDREMQSLTTALTDALSDAEGHPRQIVEKTALALLTYIEEHTEGFKILARDSPTTDPASSFSSLLGEVSMRVEEILKEQFRHRKISTKGVPFYAQMLVGMTVFTGQYWADGRKAGKEQLAAYIVNLAWNGLSRLESKPTLRYEGKHAKTARSEKNEKAVDGEDRTAQHKSGELLSPVASAENTMNNGTNSDTSIESPETTDADRSLSQSATQSSDQSITQNTTNDAREDTHETKATETVEDTSEGTMQA
;
A
#
# COMPACT_ATOMS: atom_id res chain seq x y z
N MET A 1 -17.64 -22.38 -30.13
CA MET A 1 -17.34 -21.51 -28.97
C MET A 1 -18.34 -20.37 -28.99
N THR A 2 -19.07 -20.16 -27.91
CA THR A 2 -20.05 -19.07 -27.83
C THR A 2 -19.34 -17.71 -27.72
N SER A 3 -20.03 -16.62 -28.04
CA SER A 3 -19.53 -15.25 -27.83
C SER A 3 -19.08 -15.02 -26.37
N PHE A 4 -19.83 -15.58 -25.41
CA PHE A 4 -19.47 -15.56 -24.00
C PHE A 4 -18.17 -16.31 -23.69
N GLN A 5 -18.01 -17.55 -24.17
CA GLN A 5 -16.77 -18.31 -23.98
C GLN A 5 -15.56 -17.58 -24.58
N ARG A 6 -15.76 -16.91 -25.72
CA ARG A 6 -14.72 -16.10 -26.37
C ARG A 6 -14.32 -14.90 -25.51
N ARG A 7 -15.31 -14.19 -24.97
CA ARG A 7 -15.09 -13.07 -24.05
C ARG A 7 -14.27 -13.49 -22.82
N GLU A 8 -14.63 -14.59 -22.18
CA GLU A 8 -13.89 -15.12 -21.02
C GLU A 8 -12.47 -15.57 -21.38
N GLN A 9 -12.27 -16.14 -22.57
CA GLN A 9 -10.93 -16.51 -23.05
C GLN A 9 -10.04 -15.26 -23.21
N LEU A 10 -10.58 -14.19 -23.80
CA LEU A 10 -9.86 -12.93 -23.95
C LEU A 10 -9.53 -12.28 -22.61
N LEU A 11 -10.45 -12.34 -21.63
CA LEU A 11 -10.20 -11.88 -20.26
C LEU A 11 -9.07 -12.65 -19.60
N THR A 12 -9.08 -13.98 -19.73
CA THR A 12 -8.04 -14.85 -19.15
C THR A 12 -6.67 -14.55 -19.74
N VAL A 13 -6.58 -14.45 -21.07
CA VAL A 13 -5.33 -14.14 -21.78
C VAL A 13 -4.85 -12.73 -21.47
N GLY A 14 -5.75 -11.76 -21.48
CA GLY A 14 -5.45 -10.36 -21.15
C GLY A 14 -4.91 -10.22 -19.74
N ARG A 15 -5.57 -10.82 -18.74
CA ARG A 15 -5.14 -10.78 -17.34
C ARG A 15 -3.71 -11.33 -17.17
N ALA A 16 -3.42 -12.50 -17.74
CA ALA A 16 -2.08 -13.09 -17.65
C ALA A 16 -1.00 -12.18 -18.28
N LEU A 17 -1.31 -11.55 -19.42
CA LEU A 17 -0.43 -10.59 -20.07
C LEU A 17 -0.21 -9.35 -19.20
N PHE A 18 -1.27 -8.69 -18.76
CA PHE A 18 -1.16 -7.49 -17.93
C PHE A 18 -0.42 -7.76 -16.60
N ALA A 19 -0.65 -8.92 -15.98
CA ALA A 19 0.03 -9.30 -14.76
C ALA A 19 1.54 -9.54 -14.97
N SER A 20 1.93 -10.13 -16.10
CA SER A 20 3.34 -10.43 -16.39
C SER A 20 4.15 -9.18 -16.74
N GLN A 21 3.72 -8.43 -17.75
CA GLN A 21 4.51 -7.33 -18.34
C GLN A 21 3.94 -5.92 -18.13
N GLY A 22 2.72 -5.81 -17.59
CA GLY A 22 2.05 -4.53 -17.37
C GLY A 22 1.20 -4.07 -18.55
N PHE A 23 0.44 -2.98 -18.34
CA PHE A 23 -0.48 -2.43 -19.33
C PHE A 23 0.23 -1.85 -20.55
N GLU A 24 1.28 -1.05 -20.35
CA GLU A 24 1.99 -0.36 -21.43
C GLU A 24 2.70 -1.33 -22.38
N ALA A 25 3.37 -2.35 -21.83
CA ALA A 25 4.08 -3.34 -22.62
C ALA A 25 3.16 -4.35 -23.34
N THR A 26 1.87 -4.37 -23.04
CA THR A 26 0.90 -5.28 -23.66
C THR A 26 0.25 -4.66 -24.90
N SER A 27 0.19 -5.42 -25.98
CA SER A 27 -0.42 -5.02 -27.26
C SER A 27 -1.66 -5.86 -27.60
N VAL A 28 -2.57 -5.30 -28.39
CA VAL A 28 -3.77 -6.01 -28.88
C VAL A 28 -3.38 -7.17 -29.81
N GLU A 29 -2.30 -6.99 -30.57
CA GLU A 29 -1.64 -8.00 -31.40
C GLU A 29 -1.30 -9.24 -30.59
N GLU A 30 -0.62 -9.05 -29.46
CA GLU A 30 -0.16 -10.14 -28.60
C GLU A 30 -1.34 -10.84 -27.92
N ILE A 31 -2.32 -10.07 -27.44
CA ILE A 31 -3.57 -10.62 -26.86
C ILE A 31 -4.28 -11.50 -27.89
N ALA A 32 -4.50 -10.99 -29.11
CA ALA A 32 -5.17 -11.73 -30.17
C ALA A 32 -4.42 -13.01 -30.55
N SER A 33 -3.08 -12.91 -30.68
CA SER A 33 -2.20 -14.03 -30.98
C SER A 33 -2.27 -15.13 -29.91
N LYS A 34 -2.09 -14.78 -28.62
CA LYS A 34 -2.17 -15.73 -27.50
C LYS A 34 -3.56 -16.33 -27.34
N ALA A 35 -4.62 -15.55 -27.62
CA ALA A 35 -6.00 -16.04 -27.61
C ALA A 35 -6.39 -16.84 -28.87
N LYS A 36 -5.51 -16.92 -29.88
CA LYS A 36 -5.78 -17.58 -31.18
C LYS A 36 -7.02 -17.01 -31.88
N VAL A 37 -7.12 -15.68 -31.91
CA VAL A 37 -8.19 -14.93 -32.57
C VAL A 37 -7.59 -13.85 -33.47
N SER A 38 -8.40 -13.25 -34.35
CA SER A 38 -7.99 -12.07 -35.10
C SER A 38 -8.15 -10.79 -34.27
N LYS A 39 -7.34 -9.75 -34.55
CA LYS A 39 -7.43 -8.46 -33.84
C LYS A 39 -8.84 -7.85 -33.81
N PRO A 40 -9.63 -7.88 -34.92
CA PRO A 40 -10.98 -7.33 -34.90
C PRO A 40 -11.88 -7.91 -33.80
N ILE A 41 -11.67 -9.17 -33.41
CA ILE A 41 -12.45 -9.81 -32.34
C ILE A 41 -12.17 -9.15 -30.97
N VAL A 42 -10.92 -8.73 -30.71
CA VAL A 42 -10.59 -8.02 -29.46
C VAL A 42 -11.29 -6.65 -29.43
N TYR A 43 -11.27 -5.93 -30.54
CA TYR A 43 -11.96 -4.63 -30.66
C TYR A 43 -13.49 -4.78 -30.59
N GLU A 44 -14.07 -5.82 -31.18
CA GLU A 44 -15.50 -6.10 -31.12
C GLU A 44 -15.97 -6.33 -29.68
N HIS A 45 -15.21 -7.10 -28.89
CA HIS A 45 -15.60 -7.41 -27.52
C HIS A 45 -15.26 -6.31 -26.51
N PHE A 46 -14.15 -5.59 -26.68
CA PHE A 46 -13.61 -4.72 -25.63
C PHE A 46 -13.22 -3.33 -26.10
N GLY A 47 -13.33 -3.02 -27.40
CA GLY A 47 -12.90 -1.73 -27.94
C GLY A 47 -11.39 -1.50 -27.94
N GLY A 48 -10.58 -2.50 -27.58
CA GLY A 48 -9.12 -2.39 -27.51
C GLY A 48 -8.54 -3.04 -26.25
N LYS A 49 -7.26 -2.75 -25.96
CA LYS A 49 -6.60 -3.24 -24.74
C LYS A 49 -7.06 -2.47 -23.50
N GLU A 50 -7.44 -1.20 -23.68
CA GLU A 50 -7.91 -0.28 -22.65
C GLU A 50 -9.21 -0.80 -22.03
N GLY A 51 -10.21 -1.12 -22.86
CA GLY A 51 -11.47 -1.68 -22.38
C GLY A 51 -11.32 -3.10 -21.85
N LEU A 52 -10.40 -3.90 -22.39
CA LEU A 52 -10.09 -5.21 -21.81
C LEU A 52 -9.47 -5.07 -20.42
N TYR A 53 -8.52 -4.15 -20.26
CA TYR A 53 -7.86 -3.85 -19.00
C TYR A 53 -8.88 -3.35 -17.96
N ALA A 54 -9.75 -2.41 -18.33
CA ALA A 54 -10.79 -1.89 -17.44
C ALA A 54 -11.69 -3.01 -16.92
N VAL A 55 -12.16 -3.91 -17.79
CA VAL A 55 -13.00 -5.05 -17.36
C VAL A 55 -12.26 -6.01 -16.44
N VAL A 56 -10.96 -6.23 -16.66
CA VAL A 56 -10.13 -7.04 -15.76
C VAL A 56 -10.01 -6.35 -14.40
N VAL A 57 -9.64 -5.07 -14.37
CA VAL A 57 -9.51 -4.30 -13.11
C VAL A 57 -10.81 -4.27 -12.34
N ASP A 58 -11.94 -3.98 -12.99
CA ASP A 58 -13.26 -3.94 -12.33
C ASP A 58 -13.60 -5.28 -11.66
N ARG A 59 -13.37 -6.40 -12.36
CA ARG A 59 -13.66 -7.74 -11.82
C ARG A 59 -12.78 -8.09 -10.63
N GLU A 60 -11.50 -7.78 -10.72
CA GLU A 60 -10.54 -8.06 -9.65
C GLU A 60 -10.78 -7.14 -8.45
N MET A 61 -11.10 -5.86 -8.70
CA MET A 61 -11.46 -4.89 -7.66
C MET A 61 -12.74 -5.31 -6.94
N GLN A 62 -13.77 -5.71 -7.68
CA GLN A 62 -15.02 -6.20 -7.08
C GLN A 62 -14.77 -7.41 -6.19
N SER A 63 -13.96 -8.37 -6.64
CA SER A 63 -13.64 -9.58 -5.89
C SER A 63 -12.91 -9.25 -4.58
N LEU A 64 -11.91 -8.37 -4.65
CA LEU A 64 -11.16 -7.93 -3.48
C LEU A 64 -12.03 -7.11 -2.51
N THR A 65 -12.80 -6.15 -3.02
CA THR A 65 -13.69 -5.31 -2.21
C THR A 65 -14.72 -6.15 -1.46
N THR A 66 -15.33 -7.14 -2.12
CA THR A 66 -16.24 -8.09 -1.46
C THR A 66 -15.53 -8.83 -0.33
N ALA A 67 -14.35 -9.42 -0.60
CA ALA A 67 -13.61 -10.18 0.40
C ALA A 67 -13.24 -9.35 1.64
N LEU A 68 -12.80 -8.10 1.45
CA LEU A 68 -12.41 -7.21 2.55
C LEU A 68 -13.64 -6.66 3.30
N THR A 69 -14.70 -6.29 2.58
CA THR A 69 -15.93 -5.76 3.20
C THR A 69 -16.61 -6.82 4.05
N ASP A 70 -16.72 -8.05 3.55
CA ASP A 70 -17.30 -9.17 4.31
C ASP A 70 -16.51 -9.46 5.59
N ALA A 71 -15.17 -9.42 5.51
CA ALA A 71 -14.31 -9.62 6.68
C ALA A 71 -14.41 -8.50 7.73
N LEU A 72 -14.70 -7.26 7.31
CA LEU A 72 -14.85 -6.07 8.16
C LEU A 72 -16.29 -5.84 8.67
N SER A 73 -17.26 -6.57 8.13
CA SER A 73 -18.68 -6.40 8.45
C SER A 73 -19.10 -7.01 9.79
N ASP A 74 -18.25 -7.85 10.40
CA ASP A 74 -18.48 -8.44 11.72
C ASP A 74 -18.30 -7.40 12.84
N ALA A 75 -19.31 -6.55 13.02
CA ALA A 75 -19.30 -5.44 13.97
C ALA A 75 -19.34 -5.88 15.44
N GLU A 76 -19.73 -7.13 15.71
CA GLU A 76 -19.81 -7.71 17.07
C GLU A 76 -18.56 -8.52 17.43
N GLY A 77 -17.71 -8.83 16.44
CA GLY A 77 -16.46 -9.55 16.62
C GLY A 77 -15.47 -8.79 17.52
N HIS A 78 -14.69 -9.54 18.30
CA HIS A 78 -13.59 -8.95 19.06
C HIS A 78 -12.60 -8.27 18.08
N PRO A 79 -12.07 -7.05 18.34
CA PRO A 79 -11.25 -6.31 17.39
C PRO A 79 -10.07 -7.10 16.80
N ARG A 80 -9.44 -7.94 17.62
CA ARG A 80 -8.38 -8.85 17.18
C ARG A 80 -8.86 -9.83 16.11
N GLN A 81 -10.06 -10.40 16.27
CA GLN A 81 -10.64 -11.34 15.32
C GLN A 81 -10.98 -10.64 14.00
N ILE A 82 -11.45 -9.39 14.04
CA ILE A 82 -11.69 -8.59 12.83
C ILE A 82 -10.38 -8.43 12.04
N VAL A 83 -9.28 -8.08 12.72
CA VAL A 83 -7.95 -7.96 12.08
C VAL A 83 -7.48 -9.32 11.54
N GLU A 84 -7.64 -10.41 12.29
CA GLU A 84 -7.30 -11.77 11.86
C GLU A 84 -8.06 -12.18 10.60
N LYS A 85 -9.38 -12.01 10.59
CA LYS A 85 -10.25 -12.32 9.44
C LYS A 85 -9.90 -11.46 8.23
N THR A 86 -9.67 -10.17 8.43
CA THR A 86 -9.34 -9.24 7.32
C THR A 86 -7.98 -9.57 6.70
N ALA A 87 -6.97 -9.87 7.53
CA ALA A 87 -5.65 -10.29 7.04
C ALA A 87 -5.75 -11.62 6.26
N LEU A 88 -6.50 -12.60 6.78
CA LEU A 88 -6.73 -13.87 6.09
C LEU A 88 -7.50 -13.71 4.78
N ALA A 89 -8.51 -12.82 4.74
CA ALA A 89 -9.28 -12.55 3.53
C ALA A 89 -8.39 -11.96 2.43
N LEU A 90 -7.56 -10.97 2.75
CA LEU A 90 -6.59 -10.41 1.81
C LEU A 90 -5.61 -11.47 1.30
N LEU A 91 -5.01 -12.24 2.20
CA LEU A 91 -4.01 -13.24 1.81
C LEU A 91 -4.62 -14.40 1.01
N THR A 92 -5.87 -14.77 1.31
CA THR A 92 -6.62 -15.76 0.52
C THR A 92 -6.89 -15.24 -0.89
N TYR A 93 -7.33 -13.99 -1.01
CA TYR A 93 -7.48 -13.35 -2.32
C TYR A 93 -6.15 -13.33 -3.09
N ILE A 94 -5.04 -12.93 -2.46
CA ILE A 94 -3.72 -12.91 -3.11
C ILE A 94 -3.31 -14.31 -3.60
N GLU A 95 -3.61 -15.35 -2.81
CA GLU A 95 -3.30 -16.74 -3.15
C GLU A 95 -4.08 -17.24 -4.37
N GLU A 96 -5.38 -16.97 -4.39
CA GLU A 96 -6.33 -17.45 -5.40
C GLU A 96 -6.32 -16.58 -6.68
N HIS A 97 -6.04 -15.28 -6.55
CA HIS A 97 -6.15 -14.27 -7.60
C HIS A 97 -4.83 -13.51 -7.82
N THR A 98 -3.70 -14.19 -7.83
CA THR A 98 -2.37 -13.56 -7.86
C THR A 98 -2.14 -12.65 -9.06
N GLU A 99 -2.59 -13.05 -10.25
CA GLU A 99 -2.48 -12.21 -11.45
C GLU A 99 -3.30 -10.92 -11.28
N GLY A 100 -4.52 -11.05 -10.77
CA GLY A 100 -5.40 -9.92 -10.48
C GLY A 100 -4.79 -8.97 -9.47
N PHE A 101 -4.29 -9.50 -8.35
CA PHE A 101 -3.61 -8.70 -7.35
C PHE A 101 -2.38 -7.95 -7.91
N LYS A 102 -1.57 -8.59 -8.75
CA LYS A 102 -0.41 -7.94 -9.41
C LYS A 102 -0.83 -6.79 -10.33
N ILE A 103 -1.98 -6.91 -10.99
CA ILE A 103 -2.54 -5.84 -11.82
C ILE A 103 -3.01 -4.69 -10.93
N LEU A 104 -3.77 -4.97 -9.88
CA LEU A 104 -4.28 -3.96 -8.95
C LEU A 104 -3.15 -3.20 -8.23
N ALA A 105 -2.12 -3.92 -7.78
CA ALA A 105 -1.00 -3.35 -7.03
C ALA A 105 -0.05 -2.49 -7.86
N ARG A 106 -0.13 -2.53 -9.20
CA ARG A 106 0.78 -1.80 -10.10
C ARG A 106 0.35 -0.36 -10.39
N ASP A 107 -0.80 0.10 -9.89
CA ASP A 107 -1.40 1.43 -10.12
C ASP A 107 -1.23 1.92 -11.57
N SER A 108 -2.20 1.58 -12.43
CA SER A 108 -2.20 2.04 -13.83
C SER A 108 -2.91 3.38 -13.99
N PRO A 109 -2.36 4.33 -14.77
CA PRO A 109 -2.97 5.64 -15.03
C PRO A 109 -4.35 5.55 -15.73
N THR A 110 -4.70 4.40 -16.28
CA THR A 110 -5.99 4.14 -16.92
C THR A 110 -7.12 3.79 -15.94
N THR A 111 -6.81 3.61 -14.65
CA THR A 111 -7.82 3.30 -13.62
C THR A 111 -8.46 4.60 -13.15
N ASP A 112 -9.78 4.62 -12.96
CA ASP A 112 -10.45 5.73 -12.29
C ASP A 112 -9.86 5.89 -10.87
N PRO A 113 -9.31 7.06 -10.51
CA PRO A 113 -8.75 7.28 -9.18
C PRO A 113 -9.73 6.89 -8.06
N ALA A 114 -11.03 7.11 -8.25
CA ALA A 114 -12.06 6.80 -7.25
C ALA A 114 -12.23 5.30 -7.01
N SER A 115 -12.03 4.45 -8.01
CA SER A 115 -12.11 2.99 -7.91
C SER A 115 -10.73 2.30 -7.90
N SER A 116 -9.67 3.06 -7.63
CA SER A 116 -8.31 2.54 -7.57
C SER A 116 -8.05 1.69 -6.32
N PHE A 117 -7.01 0.85 -6.38
CA PHE A 117 -6.57 0.04 -5.24
C PHE A 117 -6.20 0.92 -4.05
N SER A 118 -5.53 2.06 -4.30
CA SER A 118 -5.20 3.03 -3.25
C SER A 118 -6.43 3.60 -2.53
N SER A 119 -7.52 3.87 -3.25
CA SER A 119 -8.79 4.33 -2.68
C SER A 119 -9.44 3.26 -1.81
N LEU A 120 -9.47 2.01 -2.27
CA LEU A 120 -9.94 0.88 -1.45
C LEU A 120 -9.12 0.72 -0.16
N LEU A 121 -7.78 0.86 -0.22
CA LEU A 121 -6.95 0.83 0.98
C LEU A 121 -7.26 2.01 1.93
N GLY A 122 -7.60 3.17 1.38
CA GLY A 122 -8.08 4.32 2.13
C GLY A 122 -9.39 4.02 2.87
N GLU A 123 -10.37 3.42 2.20
CA GLU A 123 -11.66 3.01 2.80
C GLU A 123 -11.47 1.99 3.92
N VAL A 124 -10.66 0.96 3.67
CA VAL A 124 -10.29 -0.05 4.69
C VAL A 124 -9.58 0.61 5.87
N SER A 125 -8.69 1.56 5.62
CA SER A 125 -7.99 2.30 6.68
C SER A 125 -8.94 3.12 7.54
N MET A 126 -9.92 3.80 6.93
CA MET A 126 -10.96 4.53 7.68
C MET A 126 -11.76 3.58 8.58
N ARG A 127 -12.14 2.40 8.06
CA ARG A 127 -12.87 1.42 8.86
C ARG A 127 -12.04 0.88 10.04
N VAL A 128 -10.77 0.59 9.81
CA VAL A 128 -9.84 0.17 10.88
C VAL A 128 -9.64 1.30 11.90
N GLU A 129 -9.58 2.55 11.47
CA GLU A 129 -9.48 3.72 12.33
C GLU A 129 -10.66 3.84 13.30
N GLU A 130 -11.89 3.61 12.84
CA GLU A 130 -13.09 3.61 13.68
C GLU A 130 -13.01 2.54 14.78
N ILE A 131 -12.62 1.32 14.40
CA ILE A 131 -12.46 0.19 15.33
C ILE A 131 -11.41 0.53 16.39
N LEU A 132 -10.26 1.06 15.97
CA LEU A 132 -9.19 1.44 16.89
C LEU A 132 -9.60 2.62 17.79
N LYS A 133 -10.31 3.61 17.26
CA LYS A 133 -10.80 4.77 18.04
C LYS A 133 -11.69 4.30 19.19
N GLU A 134 -12.58 3.35 18.93
CA GLU A 134 -13.43 2.75 19.95
C GLU A 134 -12.60 2.09 21.06
N GLN A 135 -11.63 1.26 20.68
CA GLN A 135 -10.77 0.55 21.63
C GLN A 135 -9.90 1.49 22.47
N PHE A 136 -9.37 2.55 21.87
CA PHE A 136 -8.58 3.55 22.59
C PHE A 136 -9.43 4.32 23.60
N ARG A 137 -10.69 4.64 23.24
CA ARG A 137 -11.64 5.27 24.15
C ARG A 137 -11.96 4.38 25.35
N HIS A 138 -12.21 3.09 25.14
CA HIS A 138 -12.41 2.13 26.24
C HIS A 138 -11.19 2.03 27.17
N ARG A 139 -9.98 2.11 26.63
CA ARG A 139 -8.72 2.09 27.41
C ARG A 139 -8.31 3.46 27.98
N LYS A 140 -9.07 4.52 27.72
CA LYS A 140 -8.77 5.91 28.13
C LYS A 140 -7.40 6.41 27.61
N ILE A 141 -7.01 5.97 26.41
CA ILE A 141 -5.79 6.41 25.71
C ILE A 141 -6.17 7.48 24.67
N SER A 142 -5.23 8.37 24.32
CA SER A 142 -5.47 9.43 23.34
C SER A 142 -5.76 8.88 21.94
N THR A 143 -6.86 9.32 21.32
CA THR A 143 -7.26 8.93 19.96
C THR A 143 -6.57 9.73 18.86
N LYS A 144 -5.77 10.76 19.19
CA LYS A 144 -5.14 11.66 18.20
C LYS A 144 -4.20 10.94 17.23
N GLY A 145 -3.55 9.86 17.68
CA GLY A 145 -2.63 9.08 16.85
C GLY A 145 -3.29 7.94 16.05
N VAL A 146 -4.58 7.67 16.28
CA VAL A 146 -5.26 6.50 15.70
C VAL A 146 -5.25 6.47 14.17
N PRO A 147 -5.43 7.59 13.43
CA PRO A 147 -5.33 7.57 11.97
C PRO A 147 -4.01 7.01 11.46
N PHE A 148 -2.89 7.36 12.11
CA PHE A 148 -1.57 6.87 11.74
C PHE A 148 -1.40 5.37 12.04
N TYR A 149 -1.91 4.91 13.19
CA TYR A 149 -1.85 3.48 13.51
C TYR A 149 -2.69 2.64 12.55
N ALA A 150 -3.87 3.12 12.14
CA ALA A 150 -4.69 2.43 11.14
C ALA A 150 -3.95 2.30 9.80
N GLN A 151 -3.36 3.40 9.32
CA GLN A 151 -2.52 3.41 8.11
C GLN A 151 -1.34 2.44 8.21
N MET A 152 -0.64 2.41 9.35
CA MET A 152 0.48 1.48 9.58
C MET A 152 0.04 0.01 9.53
N LEU A 153 -1.12 -0.33 10.11
CA LEU A 153 -1.64 -1.70 10.08
C LEU A 153 -2.02 -2.14 8.67
N VAL A 154 -2.76 -1.30 7.95
CA VAL A 154 -3.16 -1.59 6.56
C VAL A 154 -1.94 -1.70 5.67
N GLY A 155 -1.04 -0.70 5.72
CA GLY A 155 0.19 -0.69 4.94
C GLY A 155 1.08 -1.89 5.21
N MET A 156 1.32 -2.24 6.48
CA MET A 156 2.11 -3.43 6.84
C MET A 156 1.48 -4.71 6.28
N THR A 157 0.16 -4.86 6.37
CA THR A 157 -0.55 -6.06 5.89
C THR A 157 -0.44 -6.17 4.37
N VAL A 158 -0.73 -5.08 3.64
CA VAL A 158 -0.68 -5.06 2.17
C VAL A 158 0.73 -5.25 1.65
N PHE A 159 1.70 -4.51 2.18
CA PHE A 159 3.08 -4.55 1.72
C PHE A 159 3.73 -5.92 1.98
N THR A 160 3.44 -6.52 3.14
CA THR A 160 3.92 -7.88 3.43
C THR A 160 3.21 -8.92 2.55
N GLY A 161 1.91 -8.74 2.26
CA GLY A 161 1.17 -9.55 1.31
C GLY A 161 1.75 -9.48 -0.11
N GLN A 162 2.14 -8.30 -0.57
CA GLN A 162 2.83 -8.10 -1.85
C GLN A 162 4.15 -8.86 -1.90
N TYR A 163 5.00 -8.69 -0.88
CA TYR A 163 6.25 -9.43 -0.77
C TYR A 163 6.03 -10.96 -0.76
N TRP A 164 5.01 -11.43 -0.06
CA TRP A 164 4.67 -12.84 0.01
C TRP A 164 4.17 -13.40 -1.32
N ALA A 165 3.41 -12.62 -2.11
CA ALA A 165 2.83 -13.04 -3.39
C ALA A 165 3.87 -13.55 -4.40
N ASP A 166 5.11 -13.03 -4.34
CA ASP A 166 6.19 -13.39 -5.27
C ASP A 166 6.96 -14.66 -4.89
N GLY A 167 6.96 -15.06 -3.61
CA GLY A 167 7.81 -16.17 -3.13
C GLY A 167 7.11 -17.25 -2.31
N ARG A 168 5.92 -16.97 -1.74
CA ARG A 168 5.07 -17.87 -0.91
C ARG A 168 5.80 -18.91 -0.07
N LYS A 169 6.84 -18.49 0.66
CA LYS A 169 7.66 -19.41 1.47
C LYS A 169 6.95 -19.93 2.73
N ALA A 170 5.86 -19.29 3.13
CA ALA A 170 5.03 -19.67 4.28
C ALA A 170 3.56 -19.77 3.84
N GLY A 171 2.75 -20.57 4.55
CA GLY A 171 1.30 -20.58 4.35
C GLY A 171 0.66 -19.25 4.74
N LYS A 172 -0.47 -18.90 4.12
CA LYS A 172 -1.19 -17.64 4.38
C LYS A 172 -1.61 -17.51 5.84
N GLU A 173 -1.96 -18.61 6.50
CA GLU A 173 -2.36 -18.64 7.91
C GLU A 173 -1.18 -18.27 8.82
N GLN A 174 0.02 -18.78 8.50
CA GLN A 174 1.22 -18.48 9.25
C GLN A 174 1.64 -17.02 9.08
N LEU A 175 1.50 -16.48 7.86
CA LEU A 175 1.77 -15.07 7.59
C LEU A 175 0.75 -14.16 8.30
N ALA A 176 -0.54 -14.48 8.25
CA ALA A 176 -1.58 -13.78 8.99
C ALA A 176 -1.26 -13.78 10.49
N ALA A 177 -0.86 -14.92 11.04
CA ALA A 177 -0.46 -15.03 12.44
C ALA A 177 0.73 -14.11 12.79
N TYR A 178 1.75 -14.00 11.92
CA TYR A 178 2.86 -13.06 12.14
C TYR A 178 2.41 -11.59 12.12
N ILE A 179 1.60 -11.20 11.13
CA ILE A 179 1.07 -9.84 10.99
C ILE A 179 0.25 -9.46 12.22
N VAL A 180 -0.71 -10.31 12.60
CA VAL A 180 -1.60 -10.09 13.75
C VAL A 180 -0.80 -10.08 15.05
N ASN A 181 0.15 -10.99 15.22
CA ASN A 181 0.96 -11.04 16.43
C ASN A 181 1.77 -9.75 16.61
N LEU A 182 2.41 -9.25 15.54
CA LEU A 182 3.15 -7.98 15.58
C LEU A 182 2.21 -6.80 15.88
N ALA A 183 1.09 -6.70 15.15
CA ALA A 183 0.09 -5.66 15.32
C ALA A 183 -0.47 -5.63 16.76
N TRP A 184 -0.94 -6.77 17.25
CA TRP A 184 -1.63 -6.87 18.54
C TRP A 184 -0.67 -6.63 19.71
N ASN A 185 0.50 -7.26 19.71
CA ASN A 185 1.48 -7.05 20.77
C ASN A 185 2.03 -5.62 20.75
N GLY A 186 2.27 -5.05 19.57
CA GLY A 186 2.70 -3.66 19.43
C GLY A 186 1.68 -2.66 19.96
N LEU A 187 0.42 -2.78 19.55
CA LEU A 187 -0.68 -1.91 19.99
C LEU A 187 -0.99 -2.07 21.49
N SER A 188 -0.80 -3.27 22.04
CA SER A 188 -1.12 -3.55 23.45
C SER A 188 -0.25 -2.79 24.45
N ARG A 189 0.94 -2.33 24.03
CA ARG A 189 1.94 -1.66 24.88
C ARG A 189 2.21 -0.20 24.48
N LEU A 190 1.25 0.44 23.82
CA LEU A 190 1.42 1.84 23.41
C LEU A 190 1.49 2.79 24.61
N GLU A 191 2.47 3.69 24.58
CA GLU A 191 2.55 4.82 25.49
C GLU A 191 1.50 5.88 25.10
N SER A 192 0.84 6.50 26.09
CA SER A 192 -0.19 7.53 25.82
C SER A 192 0.37 8.79 25.13
N LYS A 193 1.68 9.03 25.26
CA LYS A 193 2.42 10.15 24.65
C LYS A 193 3.79 9.63 24.21
N PRO A 194 3.90 8.96 23.05
CA PRO A 194 5.16 8.42 22.59
C PRO A 194 6.17 9.54 22.33
N THR A 195 7.43 9.31 22.69
CA THR A 195 8.54 10.25 22.45
C THR A 195 9.69 9.54 21.75
N LEU A 196 10.33 10.22 20.79
CA LEU A 196 11.54 9.72 20.16
C LEU A 196 12.70 9.77 21.16
N ARG A 197 13.26 8.60 21.52
CA ARG A 197 14.39 8.50 22.46
C ARG A 197 15.74 8.80 21.80
N TYR A 198 15.80 8.77 20.47
CA TYR A 198 16.98 9.12 19.68
C TYR A 198 16.78 10.49 19.03
N GLU A 199 17.47 11.51 19.52
CA GLU A 199 17.56 12.83 18.87
C GLU A 199 18.85 12.89 18.03
N GLY A 200 18.71 12.99 16.70
CA GLY A 200 19.84 13.25 15.80
C GLY A 200 20.46 14.63 16.06
N LYS A 201 21.74 14.82 15.69
CA LYS A 201 22.50 16.06 15.96
C LYS A 201 21.74 17.34 15.57
N HIS A 202 21.08 17.35 14.41
CA HIS A 202 20.31 18.51 13.93
C HIS A 202 19.07 18.85 14.78
N ALA A 203 18.40 17.85 15.36
CA ALA A 203 17.26 18.08 16.25
C ALA A 203 17.71 18.71 17.59
N LYS A 204 18.91 18.35 18.07
CA LYS A 204 19.52 18.97 19.25
C LYS A 204 19.88 20.43 19.00
N THR A 205 20.48 20.74 17.85
CA THR A 205 20.85 22.13 17.48
C THR A 205 19.61 23.01 17.34
N ALA A 206 18.57 22.55 16.64
CA ALA A 206 17.32 23.30 16.48
C ALA A 206 16.58 23.56 17.80
N ARG A 207 16.67 22.64 18.77
CA ARG A 207 16.11 22.82 20.11
C ARG A 207 16.93 23.77 20.98
N SER A 208 18.26 23.74 20.85
CA SER A 208 19.17 24.69 21.50
C SER A 208 18.91 26.11 21.02
N GLU A 209 18.84 26.32 19.71
CA GLU A 209 18.57 27.64 19.10
C GLU A 209 17.18 28.18 19.46
N LYS A 210 16.18 27.30 19.59
CA LYS A 210 14.82 27.68 19.99
C LYS A 210 14.73 28.03 21.49
N ASN A 211 15.52 27.36 22.33
CA ASN A 211 15.63 27.71 23.75
C ASN A 211 16.43 29.01 23.95
N GLU A 212 17.51 29.24 23.20
CA GLU A 212 18.30 30.49 23.24
C GLU A 212 17.44 31.69 22.82
N LYS A 213 16.67 31.58 21.73
CA LYS A 213 15.75 32.65 21.29
C LYS A 213 14.60 32.90 22.26
N ALA A 214 14.18 31.90 23.05
CA ALA A 214 13.15 32.08 24.08
C ALA A 214 13.70 32.82 25.31
N VAL A 215 14.95 32.54 25.70
CA VAL A 215 15.66 33.23 26.78
C VAL A 215 15.94 34.69 26.41
N ASP A 216 16.35 34.97 25.16
CA ASP A 216 16.58 36.34 24.68
C ASP A 216 15.30 37.17 24.54
N GLY A 217 14.12 36.54 24.40
CA GLY A 217 12.82 37.20 24.33
C GLY A 217 12.27 37.62 25.70
N GLU A 218 12.55 36.84 26.73
CA GLU A 218 12.17 37.16 28.13
C GLU A 218 13.03 38.28 28.71
N ASP A 219 14.32 38.34 28.39
CA ASP A 219 15.22 39.38 28.92
C ASP A 219 14.90 40.78 28.34
N ARG A 220 14.42 40.84 27.08
CA ARG A 220 13.99 42.09 26.42
C ARG A 220 12.64 42.62 26.92
N THR A 221 11.78 41.76 27.45
CA THR A 221 10.48 42.17 28.01
C THR A 221 10.57 42.61 29.48
N ALA A 222 11.60 42.17 30.22
CA ALA A 222 11.89 42.62 31.57
C ALA A 222 12.51 44.04 31.63
N GLN A 223 13.31 44.43 30.64
CA GLN A 223 13.97 45.75 30.62
C GLN A 223 13.05 46.94 30.31
N HIS A 224 11.88 46.72 29.71
CA HIS A 224 10.97 47.81 29.32
C HIS A 224 9.94 48.21 30.39
N LYS A 225 9.82 47.47 31.51
CA LYS A 225 8.80 47.69 32.55
C LYS A 225 9.26 48.53 33.76
N SER A 226 10.51 49.00 33.81
CA SER A 226 11.06 49.68 34.99
C SER A 226 11.14 51.20 34.92
N GLY A 227 10.55 51.85 33.91
CA GLY A 227 10.62 53.30 33.77
C GLY A 227 9.39 53.92 33.12
N GLU A 228 8.29 54.01 33.86
CA GLU A 228 7.32 55.12 33.75
C GLU A 228 6.22 54.97 34.80
N LEU A 229 6.49 55.50 36.00
CA LEU A 229 5.46 55.99 36.89
C LEU A 229 5.29 57.48 36.57
N LEU A 230 4.12 57.88 36.10
CA LEU A 230 3.36 59.10 36.46
C LEU A 230 2.17 59.25 35.49
N SER A 231 0.96 59.07 36.01
CA SER A 231 -0.29 59.60 35.44
C SER A 231 -0.47 61.07 35.93
N PRO A 232 -1.55 61.82 35.61
CA PRO A 232 -2.74 61.51 34.78
C PRO A 232 -3.17 62.64 33.82
N VAL A 233 -4.29 62.45 33.07
CA VAL A 233 -5.46 63.37 32.95
C VAL A 233 -6.15 63.31 31.56
N ALA A 234 -7.44 62.94 31.63
CA ALA A 234 -8.62 63.39 30.86
C ALA A 234 -8.91 63.04 29.38
N SER A 235 -10.20 62.68 29.21
CA SER A 235 -11.13 62.96 28.09
C SER A 235 -10.95 62.15 26.81
N ALA A 236 -11.87 61.26 26.43
CA ALA A 236 -13.29 61.41 26.06
C ALA A 236 -13.46 61.53 24.53
N GLU A 237 -14.42 60.73 24.05
CA GLU A 237 -15.18 60.81 22.79
C GLU A 237 -14.44 60.50 21.48
N ASN A 238 -14.72 59.36 20.85
CA ASN A 238 -15.91 59.05 20.05
C ASN A 238 -16.00 59.94 18.81
N THR A 239 -15.85 59.36 17.62
CA THR A 239 -16.87 59.40 16.56
C THR A 239 -16.34 58.78 15.26
N MET A 240 -17.22 57.97 14.64
CA MET A 240 -17.52 57.96 13.20
C MET A 240 -16.45 57.40 12.25
N ASN A 241 -16.77 56.77 11.13
CA ASN A 241 -18.03 56.38 10.49
C ASN A 241 -17.64 55.56 9.25
N ASN A 242 -18.60 54.74 8.82
CA ASN A 242 -18.78 54.09 7.53
C ASN A 242 -17.85 54.47 6.38
N GLY A 243 -17.58 53.47 5.55
CA GLY A 243 -18.35 53.45 4.30
C GLY A 243 -17.61 52.97 3.06
N THR A 244 -17.97 51.76 2.65
CA THR A 244 -18.51 51.43 1.32
C THR A 244 -17.58 51.48 0.10
N ASN A 245 -17.43 50.29 -0.50
CA ASN A 245 -17.38 49.86 -1.92
C ASN A 245 -16.70 50.79 -2.95
N SER A 246 -15.97 50.30 -3.95
CA SER A 246 -16.36 49.29 -4.96
C SER A 246 -15.21 49.12 -5.97
N ASP A 247 -15.14 47.96 -6.64
CA ASP A 247 -14.77 47.75 -8.06
C ASP A 247 -13.39 48.24 -8.56
N THR A 248 -12.64 47.59 -9.45
CA THR A 248 -12.84 46.48 -10.39
C THR A 248 -11.46 46.06 -10.92
N SER A 249 -11.37 44.83 -11.44
CA SER A 249 -10.63 44.44 -12.65
C SER A 249 -9.10 44.20 -12.65
N ILE A 250 -8.80 42.94 -13.02
CA ILE A 250 -7.85 42.50 -14.07
C ILE A 250 -6.35 42.71 -13.80
N GLU A 251 -5.58 41.61 -13.67
CA GLU A 251 -4.66 41.10 -14.72
C GLU A 251 -3.81 39.93 -14.16
N SER A 252 -3.74 38.81 -14.88
CA SER A 252 -2.68 37.81 -14.71
C SER A 252 -1.38 38.33 -15.33
N PRO A 253 -0.22 37.81 -14.92
CA PRO A 253 0.58 37.14 -15.94
C PRO A 253 1.27 35.85 -15.48
N GLU A 254 1.41 34.97 -16.47
CA GLU A 254 2.33 33.84 -16.54
C GLU A 254 3.81 34.27 -16.64
N THR A 255 4.65 33.22 -16.60
CA THR A 255 6.05 33.11 -17.08
C THR A 255 7.10 33.37 -16.00
N THR A 256 8.24 32.68 -15.91
CA THR A 256 8.92 31.73 -16.81
C THR A 256 9.93 30.89 -16.02
N ASP A 257 10.29 29.76 -16.63
CA ASP A 257 11.43 28.86 -16.39
C ASP A 257 12.80 29.48 -16.06
N ALA A 258 13.59 28.70 -15.30
CA ALA A 258 15.04 28.49 -15.49
C ALA A 258 15.39 27.18 -14.75
N ASP A 259 15.53 26.03 -15.41
CA ASP A 259 16.60 25.49 -16.26
C ASP A 259 17.94 25.14 -15.55
N ARG A 260 18.44 23.95 -15.94
CA ARG A 260 19.76 23.31 -15.80
C ARG A 260 20.14 22.64 -14.48
N SER A 261 20.21 21.30 -14.40
CA SER A 261 21.02 20.28 -15.11
C SER A 261 22.43 20.07 -14.54
N LEU A 262 22.92 18.83 -14.73
CA LEU A 262 24.19 18.17 -14.29
C LEU A 262 23.96 17.19 -13.13
N SER A 263 24.31 15.91 -13.19
CA SER A 263 25.17 15.20 -14.14
C SER A 263 25.06 13.68 -13.96
N GLN A 264 25.15 12.96 -15.08
CA GLN A 264 25.48 11.54 -15.15
C GLN A 264 26.96 11.30 -14.85
N SER A 265 27.27 10.23 -14.13
CA SER A 265 28.45 9.36 -14.22
C SER A 265 28.41 8.41 -13.02
N ALA A 266 28.91 7.18 -13.00
CA ALA A 266 29.25 6.20 -13.98
C ALA A 266 29.38 4.89 -13.17
N THR A 267 29.15 3.78 -13.85
CA THR A 267 29.57 2.42 -13.50
C THR A 267 30.85 2.32 -12.67
N GLN A 268 30.81 1.53 -11.58
CA GLN A 268 31.96 0.69 -11.22
C GLN A 268 31.52 -0.59 -10.52
N SER A 269 31.79 -1.69 -11.24
CA SER A 269 31.89 -3.06 -10.76
C SER A 269 32.88 -3.14 -9.60
N SER A 270 32.57 -3.96 -8.60
CA SER A 270 33.55 -4.47 -7.65
C SER A 270 33.25 -5.94 -7.40
N ASP A 271 33.75 -6.72 -8.35
CA ASP A 271 34.08 -8.12 -8.22
C ASP A 271 35.32 -8.23 -7.32
N GLN A 272 35.20 -8.85 -6.15
CA GLN A 272 36.33 -9.44 -5.43
C GLN A 272 35.94 -10.83 -4.92
N SER A 273 36.28 -11.78 -5.77
CA SER A 273 36.89 -13.07 -5.43
C SER A 273 37.45 -13.18 -4.01
N ILE A 274 36.90 -14.13 -3.25
CA ILE A 274 37.68 -14.88 -2.25
C ILE A 274 37.99 -16.24 -2.88
N THR A 275 39.26 -16.40 -3.22
CA THR A 275 39.88 -17.62 -3.70
C THR A 275 39.97 -18.69 -2.61
N GLN A 276 39.87 -19.92 -3.12
CA GLN A 276 40.01 -21.23 -2.51
C GLN A 276 41.33 -21.45 -1.74
N ASN A 277 41.25 -22.28 -0.70
CA ASN A 277 42.15 -23.41 -0.38
C ASN A 277 41.58 -24.08 0.89
N THR A 278 41.37 -25.40 1.03
CA THR A 278 42.14 -26.60 0.65
C THR A 278 41.15 -27.79 0.54
N THR A 279 41.07 -28.56 -0.55
CA THR A 279 41.90 -29.72 -0.97
C THR A 279 41.89 -30.92 0.00
N ASN A 280 41.61 -32.10 -0.60
CA ASN A 280 41.77 -33.51 -0.20
C ASN A 280 40.48 -34.23 0.24
N ASP A 281 40.19 -35.45 -0.19
CA ASP A 281 40.68 -36.36 -1.25
C ASP A 281 39.65 -37.53 -1.20
N ALA A 282 38.91 -37.80 -2.28
CA ALA A 282 39.00 -39.01 -3.11
C ALA A 282 38.34 -40.31 -2.60
N ARG A 283 37.59 -40.92 -3.57
CA ARG A 283 37.31 -42.35 -3.80
C ARG A 283 36.32 -43.02 -2.83
N GLU A 284 35.44 -43.93 -3.23
CA GLU A 284 35.28 -44.85 -4.38
C GLU A 284 33.82 -45.41 -4.24
N ASP A 285 32.98 -45.46 -5.28
CA ASP A 285 32.73 -46.59 -6.19
C ASP A 285 31.27 -47.14 -6.13
N THR A 286 30.64 -47.12 -7.32
CA THR A 286 29.81 -48.16 -7.97
C THR A 286 28.70 -48.94 -7.24
N HIS A 287 27.47 -48.87 -7.78
CA HIS A 287 26.68 -49.97 -8.41
C HIS A 287 25.32 -49.37 -8.87
N GLU A 288 24.99 -49.28 -10.16
CA GLU A 288 24.39 -50.33 -11.03
C GLU A 288 23.16 -50.99 -10.36
N THR A 289 21.91 -50.86 -10.85
CA THR A 289 21.35 -51.67 -11.95
C THR A 289 19.96 -51.17 -12.41
N LYS A 290 19.73 -51.24 -13.73
CA LYS A 290 18.46 -51.41 -14.51
C LYS A 290 17.43 -52.38 -13.86
N ALA A 291 16.15 -52.54 -14.22
CA ALA A 291 15.26 -52.13 -15.31
C ALA A 291 13.79 -52.61 -15.04
N THR A 292 12.86 -52.21 -15.93
CA THR A 292 11.63 -52.90 -16.45
C THR A 292 10.41 -53.09 -15.52
N GLU A 293 9.24 -52.49 -15.85
CA GLU A 293 8.12 -53.04 -16.68
C GLU A 293 7.33 -54.11 -15.87
N THR A 294 6.00 -54.08 -15.66
CA THR A 294 4.90 -54.28 -16.63
C THR A 294 3.51 -53.96 -16.01
N VAL A 295 2.52 -53.83 -16.90
CA VAL A 295 1.07 -53.57 -16.73
C VAL A 295 0.27 -54.88 -16.52
N GLU A 296 -0.86 -54.82 -15.78
CA GLU A 296 -2.17 -55.55 -15.95
C GLU A 296 -2.97 -55.39 -14.64
N ASP A 297 -4.17 -54.77 -14.55
CA ASP A 297 -5.51 -55.01 -15.13
C ASP A 297 -6.28 -56.22 -14.55
N THR A 298 -7.61 -56.08 -14.46
CA THR A 298 -8.70 -56.96 -13.97
C THR A 298 -8.91 -57.04 -12.45
N SER A 299 -10.12 -57.03 -11.88
CA SER A 299 -11.51 -56.86 -12.36
C SER A 299 -12.45 -56.91 -11.14
N GLU A 300 -13.51 -56.10 -11.17
CA GLU A 300 -14.92 -56.32 -10.76
C GLU A 300 -15.35 -57.24 -9.59
N GLY A 301 -16.33 -56.71 -8.84
CA GLY A 301 -17.49 -57.45 -8.28
C GLY A 301 -17.59 -57.39 -6.74
N THR A 302 -18.73 -57.25 -6.05
CA THR A 302 -20.16 -57.17 -6.38
C THR A 302 -20.91 -56.76 -5.09
N MET A 303 -22.08 -56.14 -5.27
CA MET A 303 -23.21 -55.87 -4.36
C MET A 303 -23.46 -56.74 -3.09
N GLN A 304 -24.20 -56.11 -2.17
CA GLN A 304 -25.21 -56.62 -1.20
C GLN A 304 -24.75 -57.19 0.15
N ALA A 305 -25.01 -56.43 1.22
CA ALA A 305 -26.01 -56.73 2.26
C ALA A 305 -26.31 -55.46 3.08
#